data_AF-A0A1H7DW12-F1
#
_entry.id   AF-A0A1H7DW12-F1
#
_cell.length_a   1.000
_cell.length_b   1.000
_cell.length_c   1.000
_cell.angle_alpha   90.00
_cell.angle_beta   90.00
_cell.angle_gamma   90.00
#
_symmetry.space_group_name_H-M   'P 1'
#
loop_
_entity.id
_entity.type
_entity.pdbx_description
1 polymer ?
#
loop_
_entity_poly.entity_id
_entity_poly.type
_entity_poly.pdbx_seq_one_letter_code
_entity_poly.pdbx_strand_id
1 'polypeptide(L)'
;MSGAELKASLSKARTTPMNFLLVTKGASVLGLIVRKKPIRDNEGTQFKTETKASAIHTGICVGGSGGLIFRFRAEKAPGFEAKLKKFIKDKADTSLSLSFEADASLETIDEDSLDLPTEIATLNAALAKLAKRASKVIALRPEARSDLLARLGEAKRLIQEISDERRDRVATAKSYLAELTASVAELQQQADDDASESSSSDEFSSALDSASETDPDDDVLGKGKGKAKASDKGDKDIPDKAKAELKKVYVAAVLNGDEAQWPRFHKHFSSASQAALLKTFGGPRGLTALGKLLNEVCGGDAARLRRLSDALD
;
A
#
# COMPACT_ATOMS: atom_id res chain seq x y z
N MET A 1 -4.46 -26.08 -24.73
CA MET A 1 -3.91 -25.52 -23.48
C MET A 1 -3.44 -26.67 -22.60
N SER A 2 -2.18 -26.64 -22.17
CA SER A 2 -1.66 -27.66 -21.24
C SER A 2 -2.26 -27.48 -19.84
N GLY A 3 -2.23 -28.53 -19.01
CA GLY A 3 -2.71 -28.45 -17.62
C GLY A 3 -1.97 -27.39 -16.79
N ALA A 4 -0.67 -27.25 -17.02
CA ALA A 4 0.19 -26.26 -16.38
C ALA A 4 -0.18 -24.82 -16.79
N GLU A 5 -0.41 -24.58 -18.09
CA GLU A 5 -0.89 -23.28 -18.57
C GLU A 5 -2.23 -22.93 -17.94
N LEU A 6 -3.17 -23.89 -17.89
CA LEU A 6 -4.49 -23.66 -17.32
C LEU A 6 -4.39 -23.29 -15.83
N LYS A 7 -3.56 -24.02 -15.05
CA LYS A 7 -3.31 -23.71 -13.63
C LYS A 7 -2.74 -22.30 -13.45
N ALA A 8 -1.78 -21.91 -14.31
CA ALA A 8 -1.19 -20.58 -14.26
C ALA A 8 -2.21 -19.48 -14.58
N SER A 9 -3.03 -19.67 -15.62
CA SER A 9 -4.08 -18.71 -15.96
C SER A 9 -5.15 -18.58 -14.88
N LEU A 10 -5.60 -19.69 -14.29
CA LEU A 10 -6.58 -19.67 -13.19
C LEU A 10 -6.00 -19.01 -11.92
N SER A 11 -4.72 -19.24 -11.64
CA SER A 11 -4.05 -18.58 -10.50
C SER A 11 -3.99 -17.07 -10.70
N LYS A 12 -3.70 -16.60 -11.91
CA LYS A 12 -3.72 -15.17 -12.27
C LYS A 12 -5.15 -14.60 -12.29
N ALA A 13 -6.15 -15.41 -12.66
CA ALA A 13 -7.56 -14.99 -12.64
C ALA A 13 -8.04 -14.58 -11.24
N ARG A 14 -7.35 -15.02 -10.17
CA ARG A 14 -7.66 -14.61 -8.79
C ARG A 14 -7.36 -13.14 -8.51
N THR A 15 -6.35 -12.58 -9.17
CA THR A 15 -5.91 -11.20 -8.96
C THR A 15 -6.29 -10.29 -10.12
N THR A 16 -6.46 -10.86 -11.30
CA THR A 16 -6.71 -10.12 -12.53
C THR A 16 -7.82 -10.82 -13.30
N PRO A 17 -8.98 -10.17 -13.50
CA PRO A 17 -10.06 -10.72 -14.30
C PRO A 17 -9.56 -11.18 -15.68
N MET A 18 -9.98 -12.37 -16.11
CA MET A 18 -9.57 -12.97 -17.38
C MET A 18 -10.76 -13.39 -18.22
N ASN A 19 -10.65 -13.25 -19.53
CA ASN A 19 -11.61 -13.81 -20.47
C ASN A 19 -11.47 -15.35 -20.50
N PHE A 20 -12.58 -16.06 -20.58
CA PHE A 20 -12.58 -17.50 -20.81
C PHE A 20 -13.46 -17.90 -22.00
N LEU A 21 -13.06 -19.00 -22.63
CA LEU A 21 -13.85 -19.70 -23.63
C LEU A 21 -13.92 -21.18 -23.24
N LEU A 22 -15.13 -21.67 -23.10
CA LEU A 22 -15.46 -23.04 -22.73
C LEU A 22 -16.17 -23.69 -23.91
N VAL A 23 -15.71 -24.87 -24.32
CA VAL A 23 -16.37 -25.67 -25.37
C VAL A 23 -16.99 -26.93 -24.78
N THR A 24 -18.24 -27.19 -25.10
CA THR A 24 -18.99 -28.33 -24.58
C THR A 24 -19.66 -29.15 -25.69
N LYS A 25 -19.82 -30.45 -25.45
CA LYS A 25 -20.70 -31.34 -26.22
C LYS A 25 -21.76 -31.91 -25.30
N GLY A 26 -22.98 -31.37 -25.41
CA GLY A 26 -24.01 -31.54 -24.38
C GLY A 26 -23.49 -31.02 -23.04
N ALA A 27 -23.56 -31.86 -22.00
CA ALA A 27 -23.07 -31.51 -20.67
C ALA A 27 -21.54 -31.76 -20.49
N SER A 28 -20.88 -32.45 -21.41
CA SER A 28 -19.44 -32.75 -21.28
C SER A 28 -18.56 -31.56 -21.68
N VAL A 29 -17.63 -31.18 -20.81
CA VAL A 29 -16.61 -30.15 -21.07
C VAL A 29 -15.47 -30.77 -21.87
N LEU A 30 -15.19 -30.23 -23.05
CA LEU A 30 -14.12 -30.73 -23.92
C LEU A 30 -12.85 -29.88 -23.81
N GLY A 31 -12.99 -28.59 -23.51
CA GLY A 31 -11.88 -27.66 -23.44
C GLY A 31 -12.24 -26.36 -22.76
N LEU A 32 -11.25 -25.77 -22.10
CA LEU A 32 -11.33 -24.46 -21.45
C LEU A 32 -10.06 -23.69 -21.79
N ILE A 33 -10.24 -22.47 -22.31
CA ILE A 33 -9.20 -21.49 -22.55
C ILE A 33 -9.44 -20.34 -21.59
N VAL A 34 -8.41 -19.93 -20.84
CA VAL A 34 -8.46 -18.76 -19.94
C VAL A 34 -7.27 -17.87 -20.25
N ARG A 35 -7.54 -16.61 -20.58
CA ARG A 35 -6.48 -15.65 -20.93
C ARG A 35 -6.91 -14.21 -20.70
N LYS A 36 -5.93 -13.32 -20.55
CA LYS A 36 -6.16 -11.88 -20.40
C LYS A 36 -6.79 -11.29 -21.67
N LYS A 37 -6.23 -11.61 -22.85
CA LYS A 37 -6.68 -11.09 -24.15
C LYS A 37 -8.11 -11.52 -24.50
N PRO A 38 -8.94 -10.66 -25.11
CA PRO A 38 -10.21 -11.06 -25.70
C PRO A 38 -10.07 -12.31 -26.57
N ILE A 39 -11.04 -13.22 -26.48
CA ILE A 39 -11.09 -14.41 -27.33
C ILE A 39 -11.83 -14.06 -28.60
N ARG A 40 -11.12 -14.06 -29.74
CA ARG A 40 -11.71 -13.70 -31.03
C ARG A 40 -12.65 -14.81 -31.49
N ASP A 41 -13.76 -14.44 -32.13
CA ASP A 41 -14.78 -15.39 -32.59
C ASP A 41 -14.23 -16.47 -33.53
N ASN A 42 -13.27 -16.10 -34.38
CA ASN A 42 -12.60 -17.03 -35.29
C ASN A 42 -11.85 -18.13 -34.53
N GLU A 43 -11.15 -17.76 -33.44
CA GLU A 43 -10.43 -18.72 -32.61
C GLU A 43 -11.40 -19.62 -31.84
N GLY A 44 -12.51 -19.07 -31.35
CA GLY A 44 -13.56 -19.86 -30.72
C GLY A 44 -14.18 -20.88 -31.67
N THR A 45 -14.44 -20.48 -32.91
CA THR A 45 -15.00 -21.35 -33.95
C THR A 45 -14.02 -22.44 -34.37
N GLN A 46 -12.73 -22.09 -34.51
CA GLN A 46 -11.67 -23.06 -34.78
C GLN A 46 -11.58 -24.09 -33.64
N PHE A 47 -11.53 -23.62 -32.39
CA PHE A 47 -11.44 -24.50 -31.23
C PHE A 47 -12.68 -25.40 -31.07
N LYS A 48 -13.88 -24.89 -31.37
CA LYS A 48 -15.11 -25.69 -31.42
C LYS A 48 -15.02 -26.80 -32.48
N THR A 49 -14.47 -26.49 -33.64
CA THR A 49 -14.32 -27.43 -34.76
C THR A 49 -13.31 -28.52 -34.44
N GLU A 50 -12.13 -28.15 -33.94
CA GLU A 50 -11.07 -29.08 -33.55
C GLU A 50 -11.53 -30.05 -32.45
N THR A 51 -12.29 -29.56 -31.47
CA THR A 51 -12.82 -30.37 -30.37
C THR A 51 -14.12 -31.10 -30.70
N LYS A 52 -14.72 -30.86 -31.88
CA LYS A 52 -16.05 -31.36 -32.27
C LYS A 52 -17.13 -31.02 -31.24
N ALA A 53 -17.05 -29.82 -30.66
CA ALA A 53 -17.99 -29.33 -29.66
C ALA A 53 -19.31 -28.88 -30.28
N SER A 54 -20.40 -29.01 -29.54
CA SER A 54 -21.72 -28.54 -29.96
C SER A 54 -21.94 -27.06 -29.63
N ALA A 55 -21.41 -26.59 -28.50
CA ALA A 55 -21.62 -25.24 -27.98
C ALA A 55 -20.30 -24.59 -27.55
N ILE A 56 -20.28 -23.26 -27.64
CA ILE A 56 -19.23 -22.38 -27.11
C ILE A 56 -19.89 -21.51 -26.04
N HIS A 57 -19.25 -21.38 -24.88
CA HIS A 57 -19.63 -20.46 -23.82
C HIS A 57 -18.47 -19.52 -23.56
N THR A 58 -18.75 -18.21 -23.57
CA THR A 58 -17.76 -17.17 -23.29
C THR A 58 -18.15 -16.40 -22.03
N GLY A 59 -17.15 -15.82 -21.39
CA GLY A 59 -17.36 -15.04 -20.18
C GLY A 59 -16.07 -14.57 -19.53
N ILE A 60 -16.18 -14.17 -18.27
CA ILE A 60 -15.06 -13.66 -17.48
C ILE A 60 -14.90 -14.50 -16.22
N CYS A 61 -13.65 -14.79 -15.87
CA CYS A 61 -13.26 -15.38 -14.60
C CYS A 61 -12.68 -14.28 -13.71
N VAL A 62 -13.25 -14.10 -12.54
CA VAL A 62 -12.90 -13.05 -11.57
C VAL A 62 -12.51 -13.70 -10.24
N GLY A 63 -11.54 -13.12 -9.54
CA GLY A 63 -11.27 -13.46 -8.14
C GLY A 63 -12.42 -13.00 -7.24
N GLY A 64 -12.72 -13.78 -6.20
CA GLY A 64 -13.61 -13.39 -5.10
C GLY A 64 -13.07 -13.83 -3.75
N SER A 65 -13.83 -13.57 -2.68
CA SER A 65 -13.50 -13.76 -1.25
C SER A 65 -13.33 -15.23 -0.79
N GLY A 66 -12.66 -16.06 -1.58
CA GLY A 66 -12.38 -17.46 -1.29
C GLY A 66 -12.26 -18.35 -2.53
N GLY A 67 -12.38 -17.81 -3.74
CA GLY A 67 -12.45 -18.61 -4.95
C GLY A 67 -12.38 -17.83 -6.26
N LEU A 68 -12.70 -18.53 -7.34
CA LEU A 68 -12.88 -17.96 -8.68
C LEU A 68 -14.36 -17.98 -9.04
N ILE A 69 -14.85 -16.84 -9.52
CA ILE A 69 -16.22 -16.66 -10.00
C ILE A 69 -16.18 -16.68 -11.53
N PHE A 70 -16.87 -17.64 -12.15
CA PHE A 70 -17.07 -17.65 -13.59
C PHE A 70 -18.42 -17.01 -13.93
N ARG A 71 -18.36 -15.84 -14.59
CA ARG A 71 -19.52 -15.11 -15.09
C ARG A 71 -19.75 -15.44 -16.55
N PHE A 72 -20.95 -15.91 -16.89
CA PHE A 72 -21.33 -16.33 -18.25
C PHE A 72 -22.24 -15.30 -18.90
N ARG A 73 -22.00 -15.01 -20.19
CA ARG A 73 -22.83 -14.06 -20.95
C ARG A 73 -24.26 -14.56 -21.20
N ALA A 74 -24.46 -15.88 -21.20
CA ALA A 74 -25.73 -16.51 -21.47
C ALA A 74 -26.14 -17.47 -20.35
N GLU A 75 -27.42 -17.84 -20.35
CA GLU A 75 -27.99 -18.82 -19.43
C GLU A 75 -27.31 -20.18 -19.59
N LYS A 76 -27.04 -20.83 -18.45
CA LYS A 76 -26.21 -22.03 -18.39
C LYS A 76 -27.07 -23.27 -18.52
N ALA A 77 -26.56 -24.28 -19.22
CA ALA A 77 -27.21 -25.59 -19.23
C ALA A 77 -27.16 -26.22 -17.81
N PRO A 78 -28.26 -26.79 -17.31
CA PRO A 78 -28.30 -27.38 -15.98
C PRO A 78 -27.26 -28.51 -15.83
N GLY A 79 -26.58 -28.54 -14.68
CA GLY A 79 -25.59 -29.58 -14.35
C GLY A 79 -24.21 -29.43 -15.02
N PHE A 80 -23.98 -28.39 -15.83
CA PHE A 80 -22.67 -28.17 -16.45
C PHE A 80 -21.60 -27.77 -15.40
N GLU A 81 -22.00 -27.08 -14.32
CA GLU A 81 -21.11 -26.56 -13.28
C GLU A 81 -20.29 -27.64 -12.60
N ALA A 82 -20.93 -28.75 -12.22
CA ALA A 82 -20.27 -29.88 -11.59
C ALA A 82 -19.21 -30.51 -12.52
N LYS A 83 -19.52 -30.58 -13.82
CA LYS A 83 -18.61 -31.12 -14.84
C LYS A 83 -17.45 -30.18 -15.11
N LEU A 84 -17.68 -28.86 -15.10
CA LEU A 84 -16.62 -27.87 -15.20
C LEU A 84 -15.69 -27.89 -13.98
N LYS A 85 -16.24 -27.97 -12.76
CA LYS A 85 -15.44 -28.13 -11.53
C LYS A 85 -14.55 -29.38 -11.61
N LYS A 86 -15.12 -30.51 -12.04
CA LYS A 86 -14.37 -31.75 -12.23
C LYS A 86 -13.29 -31.60 -13.29
N PHE A 87 -13.61 -31.03 -14.45
CA PHE A 87 -12.64 -30.80 -15.52
C PHE A 87 -11.45 -29.94 -15.07
N ILE A 88 -11.71 -28.83 -14.35
CA ILE A 88 -10.66 -27.96 -13.83
C ILE A 88 -9.80 -28.69 -12.80
N LYS A 89 -10.43 -29.46 -11.89
CA LYS A 89 -9.71 -30.27 -10.90
C LYS A 89 -8.80 -31.31 -11.58
N ASP A 90 -9.31 -32.03 -12.57
CA ASP A 90 -8.58 -33.09 -13.28
C ASP A 90 -7.44 -32.54 -14.15
N LYS A 91 -7.59 -31.33 -14.72
CA LYS A 91 -6.60 -30.75 -15.66
C LYS A 91 -5.60 -29.80 -15.01
N ALA A 92 -6.03 -29.00 -14.04
CA ALA A 92 -5.19 -27.98 -13.41
C ALA A 92 -4.68 -28.37 -12.02
N ASP A 93 -5.15 -29.51 -11.48
CA ASP A 93 -4.82 -30.01 -10.13
C ASP A 93 -4.83 -28.87 -9.10
N THR A 94 -6.01 -28.25 -9.00
CA THR A 94 -6.22 -27.06 -8.19
C THR A 94 -7.44 -27.26 -7.30
N SER A 95 -7.29 -26.92 -6.02
CA SER A 95 -8.34 -26.99 -4.99
C SER A 95 -9.10 -25.67 -4.84
N LEU A 96 -9.20 -24.89 -5.93
CA LEU A 96 -9.88 -23.61 -5.91
C LEU A 96 -11.39 -23.80 -5.75
N SER A 97 -11.99 -23.02 -4.84
CA SER A 97 -13.45 -22.90 -4.79
C SER A 97 -13.93 -22.19 -6.04
N LEU A 98 -14.88 -22.79 -6.76
CA LEU A 98 -15.45 -22.25 -7.99
C LEU A 98 -16.91 -21.90 -7.77
N SER A 99 -17.28 -20.65 -8.05
CA SER A 99 -18.65 -20.16 -8.11
C SER A 99 -19.01 -19.71 -9.52
N PHE A 100 -20.30 -19.60 -9.77
CA PHE A 100 -20.86 -19.52 -11.10
C PHE A 100 -21.99 -18.51 -11.11
N GLU A 101 -21.85 -17.43 -11.87
CA GLU A 101 -22.86 -16.38 -12.01
C GLU A 101 -23.27 -16.24 -13.49
N ALA A 102 -24.54 -15.92 -13.75
CA ALA A 102 -25.00 -15.55 -15.09
C ALA A 102 -25.11 -14.03 -15.11
N ASP A 103 -24.50 -13.39 -16.09
CA ASP A 103 -24.46 -11.94 -16.21
C ASP A 103 -24.64 -11.55 -17.68
N ALA A 104 -25.86 -11.14 -18.02
CA ALA A 104 -26.24 -10.78 -19.39
C ALA A 104 -25.50 -9.52 -19.88
N SER A 105 -24.95 -8.72 -18.97
CA SER A 105 -24.28 -7.45 -19.24
C SER A 105 -22.76 -7.58 -19.28
N LEU A 106 -22.21 -8.78 -19.46
CA LEU A 106 -20.77 -9.01 -19.54
C LEU A 106 -20.15 -8.34 -20.78
N GLU A 107 -19.49 -7.21 -20.54
CA GLU A 107 -18.56 -6.58 -21.47
C GLU A 107 -17.29 -7.42 -21.59
N THR A 108 -16.77 -7.56 -22.81
CA THR A 108 -15.51 -8.28 -23.03
C THR A 108 -14.37 -7.46 -22.41
N ILE A 109 -13.48 -8.09 -21.63
CA ILE A 109 -12.34 -7.35 -21.06
C ILE A 109 -11.31 -7.14 -22.17
N ASP A 110 -11.22 -5.93 -22.68
CA ASP A 110 -10.18 -5.56 -23.63
C ASP A 110 -8.79 -5.64 -23.01
N GLU A 111 -7.78 -5.90 -23.84
CA GLU A 111 -6.40 -6.07 -23.38
C GLU A 111 -5.84 -4.81 -22.69
N ASP A 112 -6.37 -3.65 -23.08
CA ASP A 112 -6.08 -2.33 -22.51
C ASP A 112 -6.85 -2.05 -21.22
N SER A 113 -7.68 -2.99 -20.75
CA SER A 113 -8.33 -2.93 -19.45
C SER A 113 -7.29 -3.12 -18.34
N LEU A 114 -6.63 -2.00 -18.05
CA LEU A 114 -5.99 -1.56 -16.81
C LEU A 114 -5.46 -2.71 -15.93
N ASP A 115 -4.16 -2.98 -16.06
CA ASP A 115 -3.43 -3.84 -15.16
C ASP A 115 -3.33 -3.17 -13.78
N LEU A 116 -4.39 -3.34 -12.98
CA LEU A 116 -4.55 -2.78 -11.64
C LEU A 116 -3.25 -2.76 -10.80
N PRO A 117 -2.46 -3.85 -10.69
CA PRO A 117 -1.22 -3.82 -9.93
C PRO A 117 -0.21 -2.80 -10.47
N THR A 118 -0.07 -2.72 -11.79
CA THR A 118 0.79 -1.75 -12.46
C THR A 118 0.28 -0.33 -12.27
N GLU A 119 -1.04 -0.13 -12.26
CA GLU A 119 -1.62 1.18 -11.99
C GLU A 119 -1.51 1.64 -10.56
N ILE A 120 -1.72 0.74 -9.60
CA ILE A 120 -1.49 1.02 -8.18
C ILE A 120 -0.01 1.37 -7.98
N ALA A 121 0.92 0.66 -8.65
CA ALA A 121 2.34 0.98 -8.59
C ALA A 121 2.65 2.36 -9.17
N THR A 122 2.07 2.73 -10.32
CA THR A 122 2.28 4.06 -10.92
C THR A 122 1.66 5.18 -10.08
N LEU A 123 0.47 4.98 -9.50
CA LEU A 123 -0.18 5.91 -8.59
C LEU A 123 0.66 6.13 -7.32
N ASN A 124 1.20 5.06 -6.71
CA ASN A 124 2.08 5.17 -5.55
C ASN A 124 3.39 5.90 -5.88
N ALA A 125 3.98 5.63 -7.05
CA ALA A 125 5.17 6.34 -7.50
C ALA A 125 4.90 7.84 -7.73
N ALA A 126 3.73 8.19 -8.29
CA ALA A 126 3.30 9.57 -8.46
C ALA A 126 3.09 10.26 -7.10
N LEU A 127 2.37 9.62 -6.17
CA LEU A 127 2.16 10.12 -4.81
C LEU A 127 3.49 10.36 -4.08
N ALA A 128 4.46 9.46 -4.21
CA ALA A 128 5.78 9.62 -3.61
C ALA A 128 6.56 10.83 -4.18
N LYS A 129 6.48 11.07 -5.50
CA LYS A 129 7.06 12.26 -6.12
C LYS A 129 6.38 13.54 -5.63
N LEU A 130 5.05 13.51 -5.50
CA LEU A 130 4.25 14.63 -5.04
C LEU A 130 4.53 14.97 -3.57
N ALA A 131 4.66 13.96 -2.70
CA ALA A 131 5.03 14.14 -1.30
C ALA A 131 6.41 14.82 -1.15
N LYS A 132 7.39 14.46 -1.99
CA LYS A 132 8.70 15.13 -2.02
C LYS A 132 8.57 16.61 -2.40
N ARG A 133 7.79 16.93 -3.44
CA ARG A 133 7.54 18.32 -3.85
C ARG A 133 6.81 19.12 -2.76
N ALA A 134 5.76 18.54 -2.19
CA ALA A 134 5.02 19.14 -1.09
C ALA A 134 5.92 19.43 0.11
N SER A 135 6.88 18.55 0.44
CA SER A 135 7.82 18.80 1.55
C SER A 135 8.70 20.04 1.31
N LYS A 136 9.10 20.32 0.06
CA LYS A 136 9.84 21.53 -0.30
C LYS A 136 8.96 22.78 -0.16
N VAL A 137 7.72 22.71 -0.67
CA VAL A 137 6.75 23.81 -0.53
C VAL A 137 6.47 24.11 0.94
N ILE A 138 6.29 23.08 1.78
CA ILE A 138 6.06 23.24 3.22
C ILE A 138 7.23 23.94 3.92
N ALA A 139 8.47 23.71 3.47
CA ALA A 139 9.63 24.37 4.03
C ALA A 139 9.66 25.87 3.70
N LEU A 140 9.13 26.26 2.54
CA LEU A 140 9.00 27.66 2.11
C LEU A 140 7.76 28.33 2.70
N ARG A 141 6.67 27.57 2.87
CA ARG A 141 5.34 28.04 3.28
C ARG A 141 4.73 27.15 4.36
N PRO A 142 5.14 27.33 5.63
CA PRO A 142 4.67 26.52 6.75
C PRO A 142 3.15 26.56 6.95
N GLU A 143 2.48 27.65 6.56
CA GLU A 143 1.03 27.82 6.65
C GLU A 143 0.25 26.84 5.76
N ALA A 144 0.83 26.39 4.64
CA ALA A 144 0.21 25.41 3.75
C ALA A 144 0.34 23.96 4.26
N ARG A 145 1.09 23.73 5.35
CA ARG A 145 1.43 22.39 5.83
C ARG A 145 0.22 21.52 6.16
N SER A 146 -0.75 22.08 6.89
CA SER A 146 -1.92 21.31 7.35
C SER A 146 -2.75 20.80 6.18
N ASP A 147 -3.04 21.68 5.21
CA ASP A 147 -3.85 21.33 4.04
C ASP A 147 -3.14 20.30 3.14
N LEU A 148 -1.86 20.52 2.82
CA LEU A 148 -1.10 19.62 1.96
C LEU A 148 -0.97 18.21 2.57
N LEU A 149 -0.75 18.11 3.89
CA LEU A 149 -0.69 16.81 4.56
C LEU A 149 -2.05 16.11 4.57
N ALA A 150 -3.14 16.85 4.76
CA ALA A 150 -4.50 16.30 4.70
C ALA A 150 -4.81 15.74 3.30
N ARG A 151 -4.51 16.49 2.24
CA ARG A 151 -4.76 16.06 0.85
C ARG A 151 -3.86 14.89 0.43
N LEU A 152 -2.60 14.84 0.86
CA LEU A 152 -1.74 13.67 0.66
C LEU A 152 -2.26 12.43 1.39
N GLY A 153 -2.82 12.61 2.59
CA GLY A 153 -3.49 11.54 3.34
C GLY A 153 -4.69 10.97 2.60
N GLU A 154 -5.54 11.84 2.06
CA GLU A 154 -6.73 11.44 1.29
C GLU A 154 -6.35 10.74 -0.02
N ALA A 155 -5.35 11.24 -0.75
CA ALA A 155 -4.83 10.56 -1.94
C ALA A 155 -4.36 9.13 -1.62
N LYS A 156 -3.65 8.96 -0.50
CA LYS A 156 -3.19 7.63 -0.03
C LYS A 156 -4.37 6.72 0.31
N ARG A 157 -5.42 7.25 0.94
CA ARG A 157 -6.65 6.50 1.26
C ARG A 157 -7.32 5.98 -0.02
N LEU A 158 -7.47 6.83 -1.04
CA LEU A 158 -8.06 6.45 -2.33
C LEU A 158 -7.26 5.35 -3.04
N ILE A 159 -5.93 5.44 -3.04
CA ILE A 159 -5.06 4.39 -3.63
C ILE A 159 -5.22 3.07 -2.86
N GLN A 160 -5.35 3.12 -1.54
CA GLN A 160 -5.59 1.92 -0.74
C GLN A 160 -6.96 1.29 -1.06
N GLU A 161 -8.01 2.09 -1.21
CA GLU A 161 -9.34 1.59 -1.59
C GLU A 161 -9.38 0.96 -3.00
N ILE A 162 -8.54 1.43 -3.92
CA ILE A 162 -8.37 0.80 -5.24
C ILE A 162 -7.74 -0.59 -5.11
N SER A 163 -6.80 -0.76 -4.16
CA SER A 163 -6.20 -2.06 -3.86
C SER A 163 -7.24 -3.07 -3.36
N ASP A 164 -8.33 -2.60 -2.75
CA ASP A 164 -9.44 -3.42 -2.25
C ASP A 164 -10.49 -3.71 -3.34
N GLU A 165 -10.04 -3.85 -4.60
CA GLU A 165 -10.80 -4.29 -5.78
C GLU A 165 -11.82 -3.29 -6.37
N ARG A 166 -11.83 -2.03 -5.93
CA ARG A 166 -12.69 -0.98 -6.52
C ARG A 166 -12.07 -0.32 -7.75
N ARG A 167 -12.06 -1.05 -8.88
CA ARG A 167 -11.54 -0.57 -10.18
C ARG A 167 -12.14 0.76 -10.64
N ASP A 168 -13.41 0.97 -10.35
CA ASP A 168 -14.16 2.19 -10.66
C ASP A 168 -13.52 3.44 -10.03
N ARG A 169 -12.78 3.29 -8.93
CA ARG A 169 -12.12 4.41 -8.23
C ARG A 169 -10.78 4.83 -8.83
N VAL A 170 -10.22 4.06 -9.76
CA VAL A 170 -8.94 4.38 -10.41
C VAL A 170 -9.00 5.74 -11.11
N ALA A 171 -10.09 6.02 -11.83
CA ALA A 171 -10.29 7.30 -12.50
C ALA A 171 -10.35 8.46 -11.49
N THR A 172 -11.06 8.26 -10.38
CA THR A 172 -11.17 9.25 -9.29
C THR A 172 -9.80 9.56 -8.67
N ALA A 173 -9.01 8.54 -8.33
CA ALA A 173 -7.68 8.75 -7.76
C ALA A 173 -6.71 9.45 -8.73
N LYS A 174 -6.79 9.13 -10.04
CA LYS A 174 -6.02 9.82 -11.07
C LYS A 174 -6.36 11.30 -11.16
N SER A 175 -7.65 11.64 -11.18
CA SER A 175 -8.11 13.05 -11.18
C SER A 175 -7.62 13.78 -9.93
N TYR A 176 -7.80 13.16 -8.76
CA TYR A 176 -7.40 13.76 -7.48
C TYR A 176 -5.89 14.03 -7.40
N LEU A 177 -5.06 13.09 -7.87
CA LEU A 177 -3.60 13.29 -7.92
C LEU A 177 -3.21 14.39 -8.92
N ALA A 178 -3.91 14.51 -10.05
CA ALA A 178 -3.66 15.57 -11.02
C ALA A 178 -3.96 16.96 -10.44
N GLU A 179 -5.12 17.11 -9.79
CA GLU A 179 -5.53 18.34 -9.09
C GLU A 179 -4.54 18.70 -7.97
N LEU A 180 -4.13 17.72 -7.16
CA LEU A 180 -3.15 17.95 -6.10
C LEU A 180 -1.77 18.33 -6.66
N THR A 181 -1.39 17.75 -7.81
CA THR A 181 -0.14 18.10 -8.50
C THR A 181 -0.17 19.53 -9.02
N ALA A 182 -1.29 19.98 -9.60
CA ALA A 182 -1.47 21.37 -10.03
C ALA A 182 -1.38 22.34 -8.83
N SER A 183 -2.09 22.04 -7.74
CA SER A 183 -2.09 22.87 -6.54
C SER A 183 -0.71 23.00 -5.89
N VAL A 184 0.09 21.93 -5.85
CA VAL A 184 1.48 21.98 -5.37
C VAL A 184 2.37 22.82 -6.30
N ALA A 185 2.12 22.79 -7.61
CA ALA A 185 2.89 23.58 -8.56
C ALA A 185 2.59 25.09 -8.43
N GLU A 186 1.32 25.46 -8.26
CA GLU A 186 0.90 26.85 -8.02
C GLU A 186 1.53 27.41 -6.73
N LEU A 187 1.49 26.65 -5.63
CA LEU A 187 2.11 27.07 -4.37
C LEU A 187 3.63 27.22 -4.47
N GLN A 188 4.29 26.35 -5.25
CA GLN A 188 5.72 26.48 -5.51
C GLN A 188 6.03 27.74 -6.31
N GLN A 189 5.22 28.05 -7.34
CA GLN A 189 5.40 29.26 -8.13
C GLN A 189 5.22 30.52 -7.28
N GLN A 190 4.18 30.57 -6.45
CA GLN A 190 3.99 31.68 -5.51
C GLN A 190 5.20 31.87 -4.58
N ALA A 191 5.75 30.77 -4.05
CA ALA A 191 6.93 30.85 -3.19
C ALA A 191 8.20 31.33 -3.94
N ASP A 192 8.32 31.02 -5.23
CA ASP A 192 9.43 31.48 -6.06
C ASP A 192 9.26 32.98 -6.43
N ASP A 193 8.02 33.44 -6.67
CA ASP A 193 7.69 34.84 -6.92
C ASP A 193 7.97 35.71 -5.67
N ASP A 194 7.53 35.26 -4.48
CA ASP A 194 7.78 35.94 -3.19
C ASP A 194 9.28 36.08 -2.91
N ALA A 195 10.08 35.06 -3.27
CA ALA A 195 11.53 35.10 -3.12
C ALA A 195 12.17 36.13 -4.07
N SER A 196 11.61 36.33 -5.27
CA SER A 196 12.14 37.28 -6.25
C SER A 196 11.88 38.75 -5.88
N GLU A 197 10.73 39.06 -5.28
CA GLU A 197 10.41 40.44 -4.86
C GLU A 197 11.33 40.92 -3.73
N SER A 198 11.71 40.02 -2.82
CA SER A 198 12.62 40.32 -1.69
C SER A 198 14.05 40.67 -2.11
N SER A 199 14.47 40.31 -3.33
CA SER A 199 15.81 40.61 -3.85
C SER A 199 15.93 41.99 -4.49
N SER A 200 14.82 42.72 -4.69
CA SER A 200 14.84 44.00 -5.43
C SER A 200 14.96 45.24 -4.53
N SER A 201 14.81 45.11 -3.22
CA SER A 201 14.85 46.24 -2.27
C SER A 201 16.25 46.62 -1.76
N ASP A 202 17.28 45.79 -2.00
CA ASP A 202 18.64 46.05 -1.49
C ASP A 202 19.49 46.99 -2.36
N GLU A 203 19.04 47.35 -3.57
CA GLU A 203 19.77 48.31 -4.40
C GLU A 203 19.61 49.78 -3.96
N PHE A 204 18.69 50.10 -3.05
CA PHE A 204 18.47 51.49 -2.62
C PHE A 204 19.25 51.93 -1.37
N SER A 205 19.99 51.03 -0.71
CA SER A 205 20.77 51.36 0.50
C SER A 205 22.26 51.65 0.25
N SER A 206 22.76 51.51 -0.97
CA SER A 206 24.19 51.73 -1.28
C SER A 206 24.58 53.18 -1.57
N ALA A 207 23.63 54.14 -1.55
CA ALA A 207 23.90 55.55 -1.85
C ALA A 207 24.12 56.46 -0.62
N LEU A 208 24.18 55.91 0.60
CA LEU A 208 24.20 56.74 1.83
C LEU A 208 25.31 56.42 2.84
N ASP A 209 26.34 55.66 2.45
CA ASP A 209 27.56 55.49 3.25
C ASP A 209 28.80 55.86 2.43
N SER A 210 29.07 57.17 2.40
CA SER A 210 30.34 57.73 1.95
C SER A 210 30.69 58.91 2.85
N ALA A 211 30.93 58.62 4.14
CA ALA A 211 31.73 59.45 5.03
C ALA A 211 31.95 58.75 6.39
N SER A 212 33.04 58.00 6.53
CA SER A 212 33.89 58.08 7.73
C SER A 212 35.18 57.31 7.53
N GLU A 213 36.25 58.07 7.31
CA GLU A 213 37.62 57.67 7.62
C GLU A 213 37.73 57.48 9.14
N THR A 214 38.33 56.38 9.58
CA THR A 214 39.35 56.34 10.67
C THR A 214 39.86 54.90 10.86
N ASP A 215 41.16 54.73 10.65
CA ASP A 215 41.97 53.55 10.99
C ASP A 215 42.21 53.42 12.53
N PRO A 216 43.15 52.57 13.01
CA PRO A 216 42.98 51.16 13.36
C PRO A 216 43.37 50.92 14.85
N ASP A 217 43.67 49.67 15.20
CA ASP A 217 44.25 49.17 16.46
C ASP A 217 43.26 48.88 17.60
N ASP A 218 43.14 47.59 17.99
CA ASP A 218 43.86 47.12 19.18
C ASP A 218 43.73 45.60 19.38
N ASP A 219 44.83 45.02 19.84
CA ASP A 219 44.98 43.68 20.39
C ASP A 219 43.96 43.38 21.51
N VAL A 220 43.64 42.11 21.75
CA VAL A 220 43.67 41.48 23.11
C VAL A 220 43.26 40.01 23.04
N LEU A 221 44.20 39.18 23.47
CA LEU A 221 44.08 37.77 23.83
C LEU A 221 43.12 37.57 25.01
N GLY A 222 42.19 36.61 24.90
CA GLY A 222 41.28 36.23 25.99
C GLY A 222 41.03 34.72 26.07
N LYS A 223 41.96 33.97 26.68
CA LYS A 223 41.77 32.57 27.08
C LYS A 223 40.78 32.49 28.25
N GLY A 224 39.59 31.90 28.05
CA GLY A 224 38.63 31.58 29.10
C GLY A 224 38.43 30.07 29.29
N LYS A 225 39.11 29.49 30.28
CA LYS A 225 38.82 28.14 30.81
C LYS A 225 37.61 28.21 31.74
N GLY A 226 36.54 27.48 31.43
CA GLY A 226 35.39 27.28 32.33
C GLY A 226 35.03 25.81 32.47
N LYS A 227 35.46 25.19 33.59
CA LYS A 227 35.00 23.88 34.06
C LYS A 227 33.57 24.03 34.62
N ALA A 228 32.64 23.17 34.20
CA ALA A 228 31.50 22.80 35.03
C ALA A 228 31.21 21.30 34.86
N LYS A 229 31.54 20.54 35.91
CA LYS A 229 31.05 19.18 36.13
C LYS A 229 29.60 19.28 36.59
N ALA A 230 28.68 18.68 35.85
CA ALA A 230 27.40 18.24 36.37
C ALA A 230 27.28 16.74 36.09
N SER A 231 27.46 15.97 37.16
CA SER A 231 27.09 14.56 37.21
C SER A 231 25.58 14.47 37.38
N ASP A 232 24.87 13.93 36.39
CA ASP A 232 23.58 13.31 36.65
C ASP A 232 23.47 11.96 35.94
N LYS A 233 22.88 11.03 36.66
CA LYS A 233 23.04 9.59 36.53
C LYS A 233 22.03 9.02 35.54
N GLY A 234 22.55 8.31 34.56
CA GLY A 234 22.02 7.00 34.19
C GLY A 234 20.83 6.99 33.24
N ASP A 235 21.03 7.49 32.03
CA ASP A 235 20.35 6.91 30.87
C ASP A 235 21.33 5.91 30.24
N LYS A 236 21.06 4.62 30.42
CA LYS A 236 21.86 3.58 29.76
C LYS A 236 21.37 3.50 28.33
N ASP A 237 22.16 4.07 27.43
CA ASP A 237 22.03 3.88 26.00
C ASP A 237 21.78 2.40 25.70
N ILE A 238 20.57 2.09 25.23
CA ILE A 238 20.28 0.81 24.59
C ILE A 238 21.22 0.77 23.38
N PRO A 239 22.15 -0.19 23.30
CA PRO A 239 23.12 -0.24 22.22
C PRO A 239 22.37 -0.23 20.90
N ASP A 240 22.79 0.58 19.93
CA ASP A 240 22.08 0.73 18.65
C ASP A 240 21.93 -0.62 17.91
N LYS A 241 22.80 -1.58 18.23
CA LYS A 241 22.71 -2.97 17.81
C LYS A 241 21.46 -3.70 18.33
N ALA A 242 21.06 -3.47 19.58
CA ALA A 242 19.83 -4.01 20.17
C ALA A 242 18.58 -3.36 19.56
N LYS A 243 18.61 -2.04 19.29
CA LYS A 243 17.53 -1.35 18.56
C LYS A 243 17.36 -1.88 17.14
N ALA A 244 18.45 -2.20 16.45
CA ALA A 244 18.43 -2.73 15.09
C ALA A 244 17.93 -4.19 15.01
N GLU A 245 18.26 -5.04 15.99
CA GLU A 245 17.76 -6.42 16.06
C GLU A 245 16.28 -6.48 16.42
N LEU A 246 15.82 -5.65 17.38
CA LEU A 246 14.39 -5.47 17.68
C LEU A 246 13.58 -5.08 16.43
N LYS A 247 14.14 -4.19 15.60
CA LYS A 247 13.50 -3.72 14.37
C LYS A 247 13.41 -4.81 13.28
N LYS A 248 14.35 -5.75 13.23
CA LYS A 248 14.31 -6.89 12.27
C LYS A 248 13.32 -7.96 12.71
N VAL A 249 13.29 -8.29 13.99
CA VAL A 249 12.35 -9.27 14.57
C VAL A 249 10.91 -8.77 14.43
N TYR A 250 10.69 -7.47 14.64
CA TYR A 250 9.40 -6.80 14.43
C TYR A 250 8.89 -6.90 12.99
N VAL A 251 9.76 -6.78 11.99
CA VAL A 251 9.37 -6.86 10.56
C VAL A 251 9.07 -8.30 10.12
N ALA A 252 9.74 -9.30 10.70
CA ALA A 252 9.53 -10.71 10.35
C ALA A 252 8.26 -11.31 10.97
N ALA A 253 7.89 -10.88 12.19
CA ALA A 253 6.71 -11.37 12.91
C ALA A 253 5.38 -10.84 12.34
N VAL A 254 5.39 -9.64 11.77
CA VAL A 254 4.22 -9.00 11.13
C VAL A 254 3.72 -9.77 9.89
N LEU A 255 4.56 -10.62 9.27
CA LEU A 255 4.28 -11.19 7.96
C LEU A 255 3.56 -12.55 7.95
N ASN A 256 3.45 -13.29 9.06
CA ASN A 256 3.06 -14.71 9.04
C ASN A 256 1.85 -15.10 9.94
N GLY A 257 0.90 -14.18 10.18
CA GLY A 257 -0.17 -14.28 11.19
C GLY A 257 -0.98 -15.58 11.27
N ASP A 258 -1.02 -16.18 12.47
CA ASP A 258 -1.92 -17.29 12.84
C ASP A 258 -2.40 -17.13 14.30
N GLU A 259 -3.71 -17.28 14.53
CA GLU A 259 -4.49 -16.65 15.61
C GLU A 259 -5.00 -17.64 16.69
N ALA A 260 -4.67 -18.93 16.57
CA ALA A 260 -5.34 -20.00 17.34
C ALA A 260 -4.79 -20.29 18.76
N GLN A 261 -3.74 -19.61 19.25
CA GLN A 261 -2.98 -20.05 20.44
C GLN A 261 -3.05 -19.15 21.70
N TRP A 262 -3.87 -18.11 21.68
CA TRP A 262 -3.90 -17.06 22.69
C TRP A 262 -4.17 -17.44 24.16
N PRO A 263 -4.98 -18.46 24.52
CA PRO A 263 -5.25 -18.77 25.92
C PRO A 263 -4.03 -19.25 26.73
N ARG A 264 -2.92 -19.61 26.07
CA ARG A 264 -1.68 -20.05 26.73
C ARG A 264 -0.78 -18.90 27.20
N PHE A 265 -1.00 -17.68 26.73
CA PHE A 265 -0.05 -16.57 26.86
C PHE A 265 0.04 -15.97 28.29
N HIS A 266 -1.05 -15.99 29.07
CA HIS A 266 -1.06 -15.47 30.44
C HIS A 266 -0.25 -16.31 31.45
N LYS A 267 0.22 -17.51 31.08
CA LYS A 267 0.91 -18.43 32.00
C LYS A 267 2.45 -18.34 31.95
N HIS A 268 3.02 -17.53 31.06
CA HIS A 268 4.46 -17.63 30.70
C HIS A 268 5.31 -16.38 30.96
N PHE A 269 4.76 -15.31 31.51
CA PHE A 269 5.59 -14.21 32.00
C PHE A 269 6.24 -14.57 33.33
N SER A 270 7.57 -14.65 33.34
CA SER A 270 8.32 -14.79 34.59
C SER A 270 8.17 -13.51 35.44
N SER A 271 8.18 -13.63 36.77
CA SER A 271 8.13 -12.45 37.66
C SER A 271 9.31 -11.49 37.44
N ALA A 272 10.41 -11.99 36.89
CA ALA A 272 11.59 -11.20 36.56
C ALA A 272 11.37 -10.23 35.39
N SER A 273 10.66 -10.66 34.34
CA SER A 273 10.31 -9.79 33.20
C SER A 273 9.39 -8.65 33.63
N GLN A 274 8.44 -8.94 34.52
CA GLN A 274 7.55 -7.92 35.11
C GLN A 274 8.32 -6.92 35.99
N ALA A 275 9.28 -7.39 36.79
CA ALA A 275 10.12 -6.53 37.64
C ALA A 275 11.08 -5.64 36.82
N ALA A 276 11.60 -6.13 35.69
CA ALA A 276 12.49 -5.38 34.80
C ALA A 276 11.76 -4.22 34.09
N LEU A 277 10.50 -4.45 33.67
CA LEU A 277 9.65 -3.41 33.10
C LEU A 277 9.28 -2.35 34.15
N LEU A 278 8.91 -2.77 35.38
CA LEU A 278 8.61 -1.85 36.49
C LEU A 278 9.80 -0.97 36.88
N LYS A 279 11.03 -1.51 36.82
CA LYS A 279 12.26 -0.79 37.15
C LYS A 279 12.67 0.20 36.05
N THR A 280 12.46 -0.15 34.79
CA THR A 280 12.80 0.69 33.63
C THR A 280 11.86 1.89 33.50
N PHE A 281 10.59 1.72 33.86
CA PHE A 281 9.57 2.78 33.74
C PHE A 281 9.20 3.46 35.07
N GLY A 282 10.06 3.42 36.09
CA GLY A 282 9.88 4.23 37.31
C GLY A 282 8.63 3.92 38.15
N GLY A 283 8.18 2.65 38.16
CA GLY A 283 7.02 2.20 38.92
C GLY A 283 5.66 2.33 38.20
N PRO A 284 4.53 2.17 38.92
CA PRO A 284 3.20 2.03 38.32
C PRO A 284 2.76 3.24 37.46
N ARG A 285 3.29 4.43 37.76
CA ARG A 285 2.97 5.66 37.02
C ARG A 285 3.58 5.68 35.61
N GLY A 286 4.79 5.13 35.40
CA GLY A 286 5.38 5.12 34.06
C GLY A 286 4.87 4.00 33.16
N LEU A 287 4.41 2.87 33.71
CA LEU A 287 3.62 1.88 32.94
C LEU A 287 2.29 2.48 32.46
N THR A 288 1.67 3.35 33.24
CA THR A 288 0.47 4.08 32.84
C THR A 288 0.77 5.08 31.70
N ALA A 289 1.92 5.74 31.74
CA ALA A 289 2.36 6.65 30.67
C ALA A 289 2.70 5.90 29.37
N LEU A 290 3.39 4.76 29.46
CA LEU A 290 3.67 3.88 28.32
C LEU A 290 2.37 3.35 27.69
N GLY A 291 1.40 2.94 28.52
CA GLY A 291 0.08 2.50 28.06
C GLY A 291 -0.67 3.61 27.32
N LYS A 292 -0.62 4.86 27.80
CA LYS A 292 -1.22 6.01 27.09
C LYS A 292 -0.54 6.28 25.76
N LEU A 293 0.80 6.23 25.71
CA LEU A 293 1.58 6.51 24.51
C LEU A 293 1.40 5.42 23.44
N LEU A 294 1.36 4.15 23.86
CA LEU A 294 1.00 3.04 22.98
C LEU A 294 -0.45 3.18 22.48
N ASN A 295 -1.39 3.61 23.32
CA ASN A 295 -2.79 3.78 22.94
C ASN A 295 -2.98 4.93 21.94
N GLU A 296 -2.20 6.01 22.09
CA GLU A 296 -2.20 7.17 21.20
C GLU A 296 -1.55 6.85 19.84
N VAL A 297 -0.43 6.12 19.84
CA VAL A 297 0.24 5.64 18.61
C VAL A 297 -0.60 4.59 17.88
N CYS A 298 -1.36 3.78 18.62
CA CYS A 298 -2.23 2.75 18.05
C CYS A 298 -3.64 3.25 17.74
N GLY A 299 -3.99 4.48 18.13
CA GLY A 299 -5.31 5.06 17.90
C GLY A 299 -6.46 4.33 18.61
N GLY A 300 -6.22 3.77 19.80
CA GLY A 300 -7.25 2.99 20.52
C GLY A 300 -7.49 1.57 19.97
N ASP A 301 -6.78 1.18 18.91
CA ASP A 301 -6.93 -0.14 18.30
C ASP A 301 -6.23 -1.21 19.15
N ALA A 302 -7.05 -1.96 19.89
CA ALA A 302 -6.62 -3.04 20.76
C ALA A 302 -5.78 -4.11 20.03
N ALA A 303 -5.97 -4.29 18.71
CA ALA A 303 -5.18 -5.22 17.91
C ALA A 303 -3.76 -4.72 17.64
N ARG A 304 -3.57 -3.40 17.50
CA ARG A 304 -2.26 -2.77 17.31
C ARG A 304 -1.47 -2.66 18.61
N LEU A 305 -2.16 -2.37 19.71
CA LEU A 305 -1.58 -2.35 21.06
C LEU A 305 -1.00 -3.70 21.47
N ARG A 306 -1.70 -4.79 21.14
CA ARG A 306 -1.26 -6.14 21.46
C ARG A 306 -0.03 -6.56 20.66
N ARG A 307 0.04 -6.16 19.37
CA ARG A 307 1.23 -6.35 18.50
C ARG A 307 2.49 -5.66 19.00
N LEU A 308 2.36 -4.53 19.69
CA LEU A 308 3.50 -3.84 20.32
C LEU A 308 3.90 -4.46 21.66
N SER A 309 2.94 -4.96 22.44
CA SER A 309 3.21 -5.68 23.69
C SER A 309 3.97 -6.97 23.43
N ASP A 310 3.55 -7.78 22.46
CA ASP A 310 4.18 -9.06 22.15
C ASP A 310 5.59 -8.91 21.52
N ALA A 311 5.96 -7.71 21.07
CA ALA A 311 7.29 -7.40 20.50
C ALA A 311 8.30 -6.86 21.52
N LEU A 312 7.85 -6.52 22.73
CA LEU A 312 8.66 -5.97 23.82
C LEU A 312 9.14 -7.04 24.81
N ASP A 313 8.57 -8.25 24.77
CA ASP A 313 9.02 -9.45 25.50
C ASP A 313 10.01 -10.30 24.70
#